data_AF-A0A3P1T1J2-F1
#
_entry.id   AF-A0A3P1T1J2-F1
#
_cell.length_a   1.000
_cell.length_b   1.000
_cell.length_c   1.000
_cell.angle_alpha   90.00
_cell.angle_beta   90.00
_cell.angle_gamma   90.00
#
_symmetry.space_group_name_H-M   'P 1'
#
loop_
_entity.id
_entity.type
_entity.pdbx_description
1 polymer ?
#
loop_
_entity_poly.entity_id
_entity_poly.type
_entity_poly.pdbx_seq_one_letter_code
_entity_poly.pdbx_strand_id
1 'polypeptide(L)'
;MDVKLDEVLLTTPVTELGEHTLIEFDDGRCILTRRTWPARAGGGPEDLRLRGHGWDSGIKGVDPARSVADVASFARRAEPRRAFRLPPGELTFELSGLEGKQAALAAASILGCVLAGGGALIGQGYGELGRSGLILGVLLFVLLLGPSIHLATKVVRSGEILYRTGSGRSALSTLPLPLDVATAIRQVDEVKETYGRLLSDLAYRISNPALFDAASPETEALTLALFDWDTTFNHLDDPARVRLASRIVASFRQARDHAERVGMDHLPDDCRGQAEKALKAAQLAGDPNATPGEREVALRTAVKILDQVALYYLPTGLEAREALEGRRLRQLPGRSTS
;
A
#
# COMPACT_ATOMS: atom_id res chain seq x y z
N MET A 1 0.62 -28.88 -13.03
CA MET A 1 -0.33 -27.88 -13.56
C MET A 1 -0.18 -26.65 -12.69
N ASP A 2 0.39 -25.59 -13.26
CA ASP A 2 0.75 -24.38 -12.53
C ASP A 2 -0.48 -23.66 -11.99
N VAL A 3 -0.34 -23.09 -10.80
CA VAL A 3 -1.38 -22.25 -10.19
C VAL A 3 -1.59 -21.04 -11.10
N LYS A 4 -2.75 -20.95 -11.76
CA LYS A 4 -3.09 -19.79 -12.58
C LYS A 4 -3.41 -18.62 -11.66
N LEU A 5 -2.58 -17.58 -11.72
CA LEU A 5 -2.78 -16.33 -11.01
C LEU A 5 -3.36 -15.31 -11.98
N ASP A 6 -4.36 -14.57 -11.53
CA ASP A 6 -4.92 -13.46 -12.29
C ASP A 6 -4.45 -12.16 -11.65
N GLU A 7 -3.68 -11.35 -12.38
CA GLU A 7 -3.21 -10.06 -11.89
C GLU A 7 -4.41 -9.10 -11.72
N VAL A 8 -4.45 -8.41 -10.58
CA VAL A 8 -5.47 -7.41 -10.26
C VAL A 8 -4.80 -6.05 -10.13
N LEU A 9 -5.54 -5.01 -10.51
CA LEU A 9 -5.06 -3.64 -10.36
C LEU A 9 -4.87 -3.35 -8.88
N LEU A 10 -3.79 -2.65 -8.57
CA LEU A 10 -3.53 -2.24 -7.19
C LEU A 10 -4.57 -1.22 -6.67
N THR A 11 -5.30 -0.55 -7.58
CA THR A 11 -6.43 0.36 -7.29
C THR A 11 -7.72 -0.40 -6.98
N THR A 12 -7.78 -1.71 -7.23
CA THR A 12 -8.98 -2.53 -6.99
C THR A 12 -9.42 -2.42 -5.52
N PRO A 13 -10.71 -2.13 -5.26
CA PRO A 13 -11.25 -2.09 -3.91
C PRO A 13 -11.18 -3.45 -3.19
N VAL A 14 -11.04 -3.44 -1.88
CA VAL A 14 -11.03 -4.65 -1.04
C VAL A 14 -12.29 -5.51 -1.24
N THR A 15 -13.46 -4.89 -1.48
CA THR A 15 -14.72 -5.62 -1.74
C THR A 15 -14.64 -6.59 -2.91
N GLU A 16 -13.83 -6.27 -3.92
CA GLU A 16 -13.72 -7.04 -5.15
C GLU A 16 -12.65 -8.15 -5.05
N LEU A 17 -11.96 -8.23 -3.92
CA LEU A 17 -10.95 -9.27 -3.69
C LEU A 17 -11.59 -10.61 -3.37
N GLY A 18 -10.90 -11.66 -3.83
CA GLY A 18 -11.20 -13.02 -3.42
C GLY A 18 -10.79 -13.27 -1.97
N GLU A 19 -10.92 -14.51 -1.53
CA GLU A 19 -10.51 -14.93 -0.19
C GLU A 19 -9.00 -14.70 0.06
N HIS A 20 -8.22 -14.87 -0.99
CA HIS A 20 -6.76 -14.88 -0.97
C HIS A 20 -6.21 -14.02 -2.12
N THR A 21 -5.42 -13.01 -1.78
CA THR A 21 -4.73 -12.14 -2.74
C THR A 21 -3.24 -12.15 -2.44
N LEU A 22 -2.44 -12.57 -3.42
CA LEU A 22 -0.98 -12.48 -3.35
C LEU A 22 -0.55 -11.05 -3.66
N ILE A 23 0.34 -10.49 -2.86
CA ILE A 23 0.86 -9.13 -3.02
C ILE A 23 2.38 -9.23 -3.07
N GLU A 24 2.96 -8.69 -4.13
CA GLU A 24 4.40 -8.60 -4.33
C GLU A 24 4.92 -7.24 -3.86
N PHE A 25 5.99 -7.26 -3.07
CA PHE A 25 6.75 -6.11 -2.61
C PHE A 25 8.21 -6.24 -3.08
N ASP A 26 9.02 -5.19 -2.87
CA ASP A 26 10.46 -5.19 -3.14
C ASP A 26 11.22 -6.30 -2.40
N ASP A 27 10.82 -6.58 -1.17
CA ASP A 27 11.52 -7.44 -0.23
C ASP A 27 10.92 -8.84 -0.09
N GLY A 28 9.88 -9.14 -0.87
CA GLY A 28 9.23 -10.44 -0.86
C GLY A 28 7.75 -10.39 -1.18
N ARG A 29 7.05 -11.48 -0.86
CA ARG A 29 5.63 -11.65 -1.15
C ARG A 29 4.85 -11.91 0.12
N CYS A 30 3.68 -11.30 0.20
CA CYS A 30 2.71 -11.55 1.26
C CYS A 30 1.38 -11.98 0.67
N ILE A 31 0.59 -12.68 1.47
CA ILE A 31 -0.80 -12.98 1.16
C ILE A 31 -1.71 -12.14 2.05
N LEU A 32 -2.62 -11.42 1.41
CA LEU A 32 -3.73 -10.74 2.06
C LEU A 32 -4.89 -11.72 2.12
N THR A 33 -5.32 -12.03 3.34
CA THR A 33 -6.48 -12.89 3.58
C THR A 33 -7.59 -12.11 4.23
N ARG A 34 -8.79 -12.28 3.69
CA ARG A 34 -10.01 -11.71 4.24
C ARG A 34 -10.53 -12.61 5.35
N ARG A 35 -10.63 -12.10 6.58
CA ARG A 35 -11.08 -12.88 7.72
C ARG A 35 -12.60 -12.85 7.71
N THR A 36 -13.21 -13.87 7.08
CA THR A 36 -14.66 -14.02 7.05
C THR A 36 -15.20 -14.41 8.43
N TRP A 37 -15.50 -13.43 9.27
CA TRP A 37 -16.57 -13.59 10.26
C TRP A 37 -17.90 -13.61 9.50
N PRO A 38 -18.94 -14.38 9.88
CA PRO A 38 -20.23 -14.36 9.18
C PRO A 38 -20.63 -12.92 8.86
N ALA A 39 -20.73 -12.64 7.56
CA ALA A 39 -20.93 -11.29 7.04
C ALA A 39 -22.15 -10.70 7.73
N ARG A 40 -21.96 -9.58 8.46
CA ARG A 40 -23.11 -8.76 8.82
C ARG A 40 -23.72 -8.29 7.50
N ALA A 41 -24.99 -8.62 7.29
CA ALA A 41 -25.73 -8.16 6.12
C ALA A 41 -25.68 -6.62 6.08
N GLY A 42 -24.88 -6.08 5.15
CA GLY A 42 -24.66 -4.65 4.99
C GLY A 42 -23.20 -4.26 5.18
N GLY A 43 -22.45 -4.23 4.05
CA GLY A 43 -21.22 -3.48 3.74
C GLY A 43 -20.36 -2.92 4.89
N GLY A 44 -20.18 -3.68 5.96
CA GLY A 44 -19.47 -3.24 7.16
C GLY A 44 -17.96 -3.32 6.98
N PRO A 45 -17.20 -2.70 7.89
CA PRO A 45 -15.76 -2.77 7.88
C PRO A 45 -15.25 -4.22 7.90
N GLU A 46 -14.19 -4.49 7.15
CA GLU A 46 -13.60 -5.82 7.02
C GLU A 46 -12.34 -6.00 7.86
N ASP A 47 -12.18 -7.20 8.42
CA ASP A 47 -10.94 -7.59 9.07
C ASP A 47 -10.06 -8.35 8.08
N LEU A 48 -8.87 -7.81 7.83
CA LEU A 48 -7.91 -8.37 6.90
C LEU A 48 -6.66 -8.82 7.66
N ARG A 49 -5.92 -9.76 7.08
CA ARG A 49 -4.64 -10.19 7.63
C ARG A 49 -3.63 -10.34 6.50
N LEU A 50 -2.53 -9.60 6.58
CA LEU A 50 -1.41 -9.67 5.66
C LEU A 50 -0.32 -10.55 6.27
N ARG A 51 0.03 -11.66 5.61
CA ARG A 51 1.04 -12.61 6.09
C ARG A 51 2.10 -12.85 5.03
N GLY A 52 3.36 -12.83 5.41
CA GLY A 52 4.49 -13.11 4.54
C GLY A 52 5.63 -13.72 5.34
N HIS A 53 6.74 -13.99 4.68
CA HIS A 53 7.94 -14.46 5.38
C HIS A 53 8.40 -13.39 6.40
N GLY A 54 8.50 -13.76 7.67
CA GLY A 54 8.85 -12.82 8.75
C GLY A 54 7.75 -11.88 9.19
N TRP A 55 6.56 -11.93 8.59
CA TRP A 55 5.55 -10.88 8.74
C TRP A 55 4.14 -11.41 8.93
N ASP A 56 3.44 -10.82 9.89
CA ASP A 56 2.07 -11.13 10.19
C ASP A 56 1.41 -9.89 10.80
N SER A 57 0.50 -9.28 10.06
CA SER A 57 -0.19 -8.07 10.47
C SER A 57 -1.69 -8.24 10.28
N GLY A 58 -2.43 -8.07 11.38
CA GLY A 58 -3.89 -8.03 11.37
C GLY A 58 -4.37 -6.59 11.27
N ILE A 59 -5.23 -6.31 10.30
CA ILE A 59 -5.83 -5.01 10.06
C ILE A 59 -7.31 -5.14 10.39
N LYS A 60 -7.78 -4.32 11.32
CA LYS A 60 -9.19 -4.32 11.73
C LYS A 60 -9.88 -3.10 11.16
N GLY A 61 -11.17 -3.23 10.88
CA GLY A 61 -11.97 -2.05 10.60
C GLY A 61 -11.75 -1.45 9.20
N VAL A 62 -11.30 -2.25 8.21
CA VAL A 62 -10.93 -1.74 6.90
C VAL A 62 -12.18 -1.31 6.13
N ASP A 63 -12.19 -0.07 5.64
CA ASP A 63 -13.21 0.39 4.72
C ASP A 63 -13.20 -0.49 3.45
N PRO A 64 -14.30 -1.16 3.09
CA PRO A 64 -14.33 -2.03 1.93
C PRO A 64 -14.00 -1.32 0.61
N ALA A 65 -14.21 0.00 0.54
CA ALA A 65 -13.90 0.82 -0.63
C ALA A 65 -12.40 1.18 -0.76
N ARG A 66 -11.58 0.95 0.27
CA ARG A 66 -10.14 1.19 0.19
C ARG A 66 -9.50 0.28 -0.86
N SER A 67 -8.45 0.79 -1.50
CA SER A 67 -7.71 0.02 -2.49
C SER A 67 -6.82 -1.05 -1.83
N VAL A 68 -6.53 -2.14 -2.55
CA VAL A 68 -5.58 -3.17 -2.10
C VAL A 68 -4.24 -2.55 -1.73
N ALA A 69 -3.77 -1.60 -2.54
CA ALA A 69 -2.49 -0.95 -2.31
C ALA A 69 -2.43 -0.26 -0.96
N ASP A 70 -3.40 0.59 -0.64
CA ASP A 70 -3.38 1.37 0.60
C ASP A 70 -3.37 0.47 1.83
N VAL A 71 -4.17 -0.59 1.78
CA VAL A 71 -4.26 -1.60 2.85
C VAL A 71 -2.93 -2.34 3.00
N ALA A 72 -2.33 -2.76 1.89
CA ALA A 72 -1.08 -3.48 1.87
C ALA A 72 0.11 -2.59 2.31
N SER A 73 0.17 -1.35 1.82
CA SER A 73 1.16 -0.34 2.20
C SER A 73 1.07 -0.02 3.69
N PHE A 74 -0.14 0.18 4.23
CA PHE A 74 -0.35 0.38 5.66
C PHE A 74 0.13 -0.82 6.49
N ALA A 75 -0.22 -2.02 6.06
CA ALA A 75 0.03 -3.23 6.84
C ALA A 75 1.47 -3.73 6.77
N ARG A 76 2.18 -3.47 5.67
CA ARG A 76 3.58 -3.87 5.45
C ARG A 76 4.58 -2.74 5.73
N ARG A 77 4.11 -1.48 5.71
CA ARG A 77 4.96 -0.28 5.69
C ARG A 77 5.94 -0.27 4.51
N ALA A 78 5.50 -0.80 3.37
CA ALA A 78 6.25 -0.85 2.12
C ALA A 78 5.27 -0.80 0.95
N GLU A 79 5.69 -0.27 -0.19
CA GLU A 79 4.81 -0.14 -1.35
C GLU A 79 4.66 -1.49 -2.10
N PRO A 80 3.41 -1.95 -2.34
CA PRO A 80 3.16 -3.12 -3.16
C PRO A 80 3.40 -2.80 -4.63
N ARG A 81 4.09 -3.70 -5.32
CA ARG A 81 4.37 -3.60 -6.75
C ARG A 81 3.25 -4.17 -7.60
N ARG A 82 2.72 -5.33 -7.20
CA ARG A 82 1.74 -6.12 -7.96
C ARG A 82 0.82 -6.88 -7.01
N ALA A 83 -0.39 -7.16 -7.46
CA ALA A 83 -1.34 -7.97 -6.73
C ALA A 83 -1.96 -9.03 -7.65
N PHE A 84 -2.23 -10.21 -7.12
CA PHE A 84 -2.80 -11.32 -7.87
C PHE A 84 -3.89 -12.00 -7.07
N ARG A 85 -5.02 -12.28 -7.73
CA ARG A 85 -6.06 -13.13 -7.17
C ARG A 85 -5.58 -14.58 -7.22
N LEU A 86 -5.60 -15.25 -6.07
CA LEU A 86 -5.30 -16.67 -5.98
C LEU A 86 -6.59 -17.49 -6.20
N PRO A 87 -6.50 -18.65 -6.88
CA PRO A 87 -7.63 -19.58 -6.98
C PRO A 87 -7.94 -20.16 -5.59
N PRO A 88 -9.15 -20.67 -5.32
CA PRO A 88 -9.50 -21.24 -4.02
C PRO A 88 -8.47 -22.28 -3.54
N GLY A 89 -8.05 -22.16 -2.28
CA GLY A 89 -6.99 -22.98 -1.71
C GLY A 89 -6.83 -22.74 -0.21
N GLU A 90 -5.94 -23.49 0.42
CA GLU A 90 -5.68 -23.43 1.84
C GLU A 90 -4.27 -22.91 2.13
N LEU A 91 -4.15 -22.11 3.19
CA LEU A 91 -2.87 -21.67 3.70
C LEU A 91 -2.37 -22.60 4.77
N THR A 92 -1.17 -23.15 4.54
CA THR A 92 -0.46 -23.93 5.53
C THR A 92 0.86 -23.28 5.89
N PHE A 93 1.22 -23.36 7.16
CA PHE A 93 2.49 -22.86 7.68
C PHE A 93 3.43 -24.04 7.85
N GLU A 94 4.61 -23.94 7.27
CA GLU A 94 5.67 -24.90 7.52
C GLU A 94 6.88 -24.19 8.11
N LEU A 95 7.48 -24.79 9.13
CA LEU A 95 8.69 -24.29 9.74
C LEU A 95 9.84 -24.44 8.74
N SER A 96 10.33 -23.33 8.21
CA SER A 96 11.41 -23.37 7.23
C SER A 96 12.75 -23.74 7.91
N GLY A 97 13.51 -24.61 7.23
CA GLY A 97 14.91 -24.90 7.55
C GLY A 97 15.18 -25.74 8.81
N LEU A 98 16.44 -26.17 8.94
CA LEU A 98 16.99 -26.81 10.15
C LEU A 98 16.96 -25.85 11.35
N GLU A 99 17.18 -24.56 11.11
CA GLU A 99 17.19 -23.54 12.16
C GLU A 99 15.81 -23.32 12.80
N GLY A 100 14.74 -23.29 12.01
CA GLY A 100 13.36 -23.18 12.53
C GLY A 100 12.96 -24.40 13.36
N LYS A 101 13.38 -25.60 12.94
CA LYS A 101 13.15 -26.85 13.68
C LYS A 101 13.96 -26.90 14.98
N GLN A 102 15.22 -26.49 14.97
CA GLN A 102 16.06 -26.41 16.17
C GLN A 102 15.55 -25.37 17.16
N ALA A 103 15.13 -24.19 16.67
CA ALA A 103 14.57 -23.14 17.51
C ALA A 103 13.22 -23.54 18.13
N ALA A 104 12.37 -24.28 17.39
CA ALA A 104 11.14 -24.86 17.94
C ALA A 104 11.44 -25.92 19.02
N LEU A 105 12.44 -26.78 18.79
CA LEU A 105 12.86 -27.80 19.75
C LEU A 105 13.46 -27.18 21.02
N ALA A 106 14.24 -26.11 20.87
CA ALA A 106 14.77 -25.34 22.00
C ALA A 106 13.66 -24.61 22.77
N ALA A 107 12.69 -23.98 22.10
CA ALA A 107 11.53 -23.36 22.78
C ALA A 107 10.70 -24.39 23.55
N ALA A 108 10.45 -25.57 22.97
CA ALA A 108 9.75 -26.67 23.63
C ALA A 108 10.55 -27.22 24.82
N SER A 109 11.88 -27.32 24.70
CA SER A 109 12.76 -27.78 25.78
C SER A 109 12.76 -26.80 26.95
N ILE A 110 12.84 -25.49 26.70
CA ILE A 110 12.82 -24.48 27.76
C ILE A 110 11.45 -24.44 28.45
N LEU A 111 10.35 -24.52 27.69
CA LEU A 111 9.00 -24.60 28.26
C LEU A 111 8.82 -25.89 29.10
N GLY A 112 9.39 -27.01 28.65
CA GLY A 112 9.44 -28.26 29.40
C GLY A 112 10.22 -28.14 30.70
N CYS A 113 11.40 -27.50 30.70
CA CYS A 113 12.17 -27.22 31.91
C CYS A 113 11.43 -26.30 32.88
N VAL A 114 10.70 -25.31 32.37
CA VAL A 114 9.84 -24.40 33.12
C VAL A 114 8.70 -25.16 33.81
N LEU A 115 8.00 -26.03 33.07
CA LEU A 115 6.87 -26.82 33.60
C LEU A 115 7.34 -27.90 34.59
N ALA A 116 8.47 -28.56 34.30
CA ALA A 116 9.07 -29.54 35.20
C ALA A 116 9.60 -28.89 36.49
N GLY A 117 10.24 -27.71 36.37
CA GLY A 117 10.66 -26.90 37.51
C GLY A 117 9.47 -26.45 38.36
N GLY A 118 8.37 -25.98 37.74
CA GLY A 118 7.13 -25.63 38.44
C GLY A 118 6.43 -26.82 39.10
N GLY A 119 6.39 -27.98 38.43
CA GLY A 119 5.78 -29.21 38.95
C GLY A 119 6.52 -29.79 40.15
N ALA A 120 7.86 -29.73 40.16
CA ALA A 120 8.69 -30.13 41.29
C ALA A 120 8.46 -29.27 42.55
N LEU A 121 8.01 -28.01 42.37
CA LEU A 121 7.71 -27.08 43.47
C LEU A 121 6.36 -27.33 44.16
N ILE A 122 5.42 -28.00 43.48
CA ILE A 122 4.07 -28.27 44.01
C ILE A 122 3.99 -29.65 44.70
N GLY A 123 4.80 -30.62 44.26
CA GLY A 123 4.68 -32.02 44.68
C GLY A 123 5.41 -32.44 45.95
N GLN A 124 6.12 -31.54 46.64
CA GLN A 124 7.10 -31.92 47.65
C GLN A 124 7.02 -30.91 48.83
N GLY A 125 6.41 -31.31 49.94
CA GLY A 125 6.32 -30.49 51.16
C GLY A 125 7.66 -30.44 51.88
N TYR A 126 8.28 -29.26 52.01
CA TYR A 126 9.59 -29.11 52.65
C TYR A 126 9.76 -27.79 53.41
N GLY A 127 10.57 -27.85 54.48
CA GLY A 127 11.04 -26.73 55.29
C GLY A 127 12.05 -25.81 54.58
N GLU A 128 13.03 -25.25 55.29
CA GLU A 128 13.86 -24.13 54.78
C GLU A 128 14.65 -24.41 53.48
N LEU A 129 15.11 -25.65 53.25
CA LEU A 129 15.77 -26.07 52.00
C LEU A 129 14.82 -26.11 50.79
N GLY A 130 13.51 -26.31 51.02
CA GLY A 130 12.51 -26.25 49.96
C GLY A 130 12.22 -24.81 49.52
N ARG A 131 12.29 -23.85 50.44
CA ARG A 131 12.07 -22.42 50.15
C ARG A 131 13.15 -21.82 49.24
N SER A 132 14.42 -22.16 49.46
CA SER A 132 15.51 -21.68 48.60
C SER A 132 15.42 -22.28 47.19
N GLY A 133 15.04 -23.57 47.08
CA GLY A 133 14.75 -24.21 45.79
C GLY A 133 13.60 -23.55 45.03
N LEU A 134 12.55 -23.10 45.74
CA LEU A 134 11.41 -22.39 45.15
C LEU A 134 11.79 -21.02 44.62
N ILE A 135 12.56 -20.24 45.38
CA ILE A 135 13.04 -18.93 44.93
C ILE A 135 13.92 -19.09 43.69
N LEU A 136 14.84 -20.07 43.68
CA LEU A 136 15.70 -20.33 42.54
C LEU A 136 14.92 -20.78 41.29
N GLY A 137 13.92 -21.65 41.47
CA GLY A 137 13.04 -22.12 40.39
C GLY A 137 12.20 -21.01 39.77
N VAL A 138 11.62 -20.13 40.58
CA VAL A 138 10.88 -18.95 40.10
C VAL A 138 11.81 -17.96 39.39
N LEU A 139 13.02 -17.76 39.91
CA LEU A 139 14.01 -16.88 39.28
C LEU A 139 14.43 -17.41 37.90
N LEU A 140 14.71 -18.71 37.78
CA LEU A 140 14.99 -19.38 36.51
C LEU A 140 13.80 -19.30 35.54
N PHE A 141 12.57 -19.48 36.04
CA PHE A 141 11.36 -19.33 35.24
C PHE A 141 11.26 -17.93 34.63
N VAL A 142 11.39 -16.88 35.43
CA VAL A 142 11.32 -15.49 34.96
C VAL A 142 12.46 -15.18 33.99
N LEU A 143 13.67 -15.67 34.27
CA LEU A 143 14.85 -15.44 33.44
C LEU A 143 14.76 -16.14 32.07
N LEU A 144 14.15 -17.32 32.02
CA LEU A 144 14.01 -18.12 30.79
C LEU A 144 12.74 -17.79 29.98
N LEU A 145 11.73 -17.17 30.60
CA LEU A 145 10.47 -16.85 29.94
C LEU A 145 10.66 -15.87 28.77
N GLY A 146 11.43 -14.80 28.97
CA GLY A 146 11.71 -13.80 27.93
C GLY A 146 12.40 -14.38 26.69
N PRO A 147 13.55 -15.08 26.83
CA PRO A 147 14.21 -15.78 25.73
C PRO A 147 13.32 -16.80 25.02
N SER A 148 12.47 -17.52 25.78
CA SER A 148 11.52 -18.49 25.21
C SER A 148 10.46 -17.82 24.34
N ILE A 149 9.87 -16.72 24.82
CA ILE A 149 8.91 -15.93 24.05
C ILE A 149 9.60 -15.37 22.80
N HIS A 150 10.81 -14.83 22.93
CA HIS A 150 11.55 -14.29 21.80
C HIS A 150 11.85 -15.37 20.75
N LEU A 151 12.31 -16.55 21.18
CA LEU A 151 12.59 -17.66 20.29
C LEU A 151 11.32 -18.19 19.61
N ALA A 152 10.23 -18.37 20.37
CA ALA A 152 8.94 -18.78 19.83
C ALA A 152 8.40 -17.78 18.79
N THR A 153 8.52 -16.47 19.04
CA THR A 153 8.12 -15.45 18.06
C THR A 153 8.99 -15.47 16.82
N LYS A 154 10.31 -15.72 16.95
CA LYS A 154 11.22 -15.87 15.81
C LYS A 154 10.86 -17.09 14.96
N VAL A 155 10.55 -18.22 15.61
CA VAL A 155 10.11 -19.48 14.99
C VAL A 155 8.81 -19.33 14.20
N VAL A 156 7.82 -18.66 14.78
CA VAL A 156 6.54 -18.37 14.10
C VAL A 156 6.78 -17.44 12.90
N ARG A 157 7.70 -16.47 13.02
CA ARG A 157 8.03 -15.53 11.95
C ARG A 157 8.88 -16.15 10.84
N SER A 158 9.72 -17.14 11.11
CA SER A 158 10.55 -17.82 10.10
C SER A 158 9.81 -18.90 9.31
N GLY A 159 8.52 -19.14 9.57
CA GLY A 159 7.73 -20.10 8.81
C GLY A 159 7.58 -19.67 7.34
N GLU A 160 7.74 -20.60 6.42
CA GLU A 160 7.36 -20.38 5.03
C GLU A 160 5.84 -20.61 4.91
N ILE A 161 5.18 -19.67 4.24
CA ILE A 161 3.76 -19.79 3.95
C ILE A 161 3.62 -20.59 2.67
N LEU A 162 2.96 -21.74 2.78
CA LEU A 162 2.66 -22.62 1.68
C LEU A 162 1.20 -22.45 1.29
N TYR A 163 0.99 -22.26 -0.01
CA TYR A 163 -0.33 -22.27 -0.62
C TYR A 163 -0.62 -23.66 -1.15
N ARG A 164 -1.71 -24.26 -0.66
CA ARG A 164 -2.19 -25.57 -1.11
C ARG A 164 -3.41 -25.38 -1.99
N THR A 165 -3.30 -25.85 -3.22
CA THR A 165 -4.41 -25.96 -4.17
C THR A 165 -4.67 -27.44 -4.47
N GLY A 166 -5.74 -27.74 -5.18
CA GLY A 166 -5.97 -29.09 -5.71
C GLY A 166 -4.84 -29.59 -6.64
N SER A 167 -4.00 -28.69 -7.14
CA SER A 167 -2.87 -28.99 -8.04
C SER A 167 -1.52 -29.19 -7.34
N GLY A 168 -1.40 -28.94 -6.03
CA GLY A 168 -0.16 -29.14 -5.27
C GLY A 168 0.05 -28.17 -4.11
N ARG A 169 1.24 -28.20 -3.52
CA ARG A 169 1.70 -27.26 -2.48
C ARG A 169 2.84 -26.43 -3.06
N SER A 170 2.73 -25.11 -2.99
CA SER A 170 3.76 -24.19 -3.46
C SER A 170 4.03 -23.11 -2.41
N ALA A 171 5.28 -22.76 -2.20
CA ALA A 171 5.63 -21.62 -1.35
C ALA A 171 5.24 -20.32 -2.04
N LEU A 172 4.80 -19.31 -1.28
CA LEU A 172 4.45 -18.00 -1.86
C LEU A 172 5.64 -17.38 -2.62
N SER A 173 6.86 -17.60 -2.12
CA SER A 173 8.13 -17.16 -2.69
C SER A 173 8.39 -17.76 -4.08
N THR A 174 7.92 -18.99 -4.34
CA THR A 174 8.18 -19.74 -5.58
C THR A 174 7.02 -19.77 -6.55
N LEU A 175 5.86 -19.22 -6.19
CA LEU A 175 4.71 -19.13 -7.09
C LEU A 175 5.13 -18.39 -8.38
N PRO A 176 4.93 -18.99 -9.57
CA PRO A 176 5.24 -18.31 -10.82
C PRO A 176 4.26 -17.15 -10.99
N LEU A 177 4.79 -15.93 -11.07
CA LEU A 177 3.96 -14.77 -11.38
C LEU A 177 3.81 -14.68 -12.89
N PRO A 178 2.58 -14.52 -13.41
CA PRO A 178 2.39 -14.26 -14.83
C PRO A 178 3.12 -12.95 -15.18
N LEU A 179 3.84 -12.94 -16.28
CA LEU A 179 4.34 -11.71 -16.88
C LEU A 179 3.24 -11.23 -17.83
N ASP A 180 2.46 -10.24 -17.39
CA ASP A 180 1.40 -9.67 -18.20
C ASP A 180 1.73 -8.21 -18.56
N VAL A 181 2.47 -8.06 -19.66
CA VAL A 181 2.85 -6.75 -20.20
C VAL A 181 1.61 -5.95 -20.61
N ALA A 182 0.55 -6.59 -21.06
CA ALA A 182 -0.68 -5.89 -21.44
C ALA A 182 -1.37 -5.28 -20.21
N THR A 183 -1.38 -5.99 -19.08
CA THR A 183 -1.85 -5.43 -17.80
C THR A 183 -0.95 -4.29 -17.31
N ALA A 184 0.36 -4.45 -17.41
CA ALA A 184 1.32 -3.39 -17.06
C ALA A 184 1.10 -2.10 -17.87
N ILE A 185 0.87 -2.22 -19.18
CA ILE A 185 0.53 -1.07 -20.04
C ILE A 185 -0.77 -0.41 -19.57
N ARG A 186 -1.84 -1.19 -19.34
CA ARG A 186 -3.13 -0.65 -18.86
C ARG A 186 -3.00 0.09 -17.53
N GLN A 187 -2.17 -0.40 -16.61
CA GLN A 187 -1.91 0.27 -15.34
C GLN A 187 -1.27 1.65 -15.52
N VAL A 188 -0.28 1.76 -16.41
CA VAL A 188 0.35 3.04 -16.72
C VAL A 188 -0.62 3.99 -17.42
N ASP A 189 -1.43 3.48 -18.34
CA ASP A 189 -2.46 4.28 -19.01
C ASP A 189 -3.50 4.82 -18.02
N GLU A 190 -3.94 4.04 -17.04
CA GLU A 190 -4.85 4.47 -15.97
C GLU A 190 -4.22 5.56 -15.10
N VAL A 191 -2.92 5.43 -14.77
CA VAL A 191 -2.16 6.47 -14.05
C VAL A 191 -2.09 7.74 -14.88
N LYS A 192 -1.72 7.66 -16.16
CA LYS A 192 -1.64 8.82 -17.06
C LYS A 192 -3.00 9.50 -17.23
N GLU A 193 -4.08 8.73 -17.34
CA GLU A 193 -5.44 9.25 -17.44
C GLU A 193 -5.85 9.98 -16.15
N THR A 194 -5.63 9.34 -15.00
CA THR A 194 -5.96 9.91 -13.70
C THR A 194 -5.16 11.17 -13.44
N TYR A 195 -3.83 11.13 -13.66
CA TYR A 195 -2.97 12.30 -13.52
C TYR A 195 -3.38 13.44 -14.45
N GLY A 196 -3.69 13.15 -15.71
CA GLY A 196 -4.19 14.15 -16.67
C GLY A 196 -5.54 14.76 -16.27
N ARG A 197 -6.44 13.97 -15.66
CA ARG A 197 -7.71 14.46 -15.10
C ARG A 197 -7.46 15.41 -13.93
N LEU A 198 -6.58 15.04 -13.00
CA LEU A 198 -6.19 15.90 -11.87
C LEU A 198 -5.47 17.17 -12.34
N LEU A 199 -4.67 17.08 -13.41
CA LEU A 199 -4.03 18.25 -14.04
C LEU A 199 -5.03 19.20 -14.70
N SER A 200 -6.21 18.71 -15.08
CA SER A 200 -7.29 19.52 -15.65
C SER A 200 -8.26 20.04 -14.59
N ASP A 201 -8.25 19.49 -13.38
CA ASP A 201 -9.06 19.95 -12.26
C ASP A 201 -8.38 21.14 -11.58
N LEU A 202 -8.86 22.35 -11.93
CA LEU A 202 -8.33 23.60 -11.41
C LEU A 202 -8.40 23.67 -9.87
N ALA A 203 -9.50 23.21 -9.27
CA ALA A 203 -9.66 23.24 -7.83
C ALA A 203 -8.67 22.29 -7.15
N TYR A 204 -8.51 21.08 -7.69
CA TYR A 204 -7.55 20.10 -7.18
C TYR A 204 -6.10 20.58 -7.28
N ARG A 205 -5.71 21.22 -8.38
CA ARG A 205 -4.37 21.78 -8.56
C ARG A 205 -4.03 22.87 -7.55
N ILE A 206 -5.00 23.71 -7.21
CA ILE A 206 -4.81 24.78 -6.23
C ILE A 206 -4.75 24.21 -4.81
N SER A 207 -5.58 23.22 -4.49
CA SER A 207 -5.63 22.65 -3.15
C SER A 207 -4.50 21.66 -2.86
N ASN A 208 -3.96 20.99 -3.88
CA ASN A 208 -2.90 19.97 -3.76
C ASN A 208 -1.71 20.26 -4.71
N PRO A 209 -1.04 21.43 -4.59
CA PRO A 209 -0.02 21.87 -5.55
C PRO A 209 1.23 20.99 -5.60
N ALA A 210 1.57 20.29 -4.51
CA ALA A 210 2.77 19.45 -4.44
C ALA A 210 2.79 18.32 -5.48
N LEU A 211 1.63 17.81 -5.92
CA LEU A 211 1.54 16.77 -6.95
C LEU A 211 2.04 17.25 -8.33
N PHE A 212 2.07 18.56 -8.54
CA PHE A 212 2.43 19.19 -9.82
C PHE A 212 3.78 19.94 -9.74
N ASP A 213 4.42 19.91 -8.58
CA ASP A 213 5.72 20.51 -8.35
C ASP A 213 6.83 19.47 -8.52
N ALA A 214 7.56 19.54 -9.63
CA ALA A 214 8.69 18.66 -9.90
C ALA A 214 9.86 18.86 -8.91
N ALA A 215 9.87 19.91 -8.09
CA ALA A 215 10.84 20.07 -7.01
C ALA A 215 10.48 19.26 -5.74
N SER A 216 9.24 18.74 -5.64
CA SER A 216 8.85 17.82 -4.58
C SER A 216 9.44 16.43 -4.86
N PRO A 217 10.18 15.81 -3.91
CA PRO A 217 10.83 14.51 -4.13
C PRO A 217 9.89 13.40 -4.63
N GLU A 218 8.67 13.35 -4.11
CA GLU A 218 7.69 12.34 -4.50
C GLU A 218 7.18 12.55 -5.95
N THR A 219 6.96 13.80 -6.36
CA THR A 219 6.52 14.16 -7.71
C THR A 219 7.66 14.04 -8.73
N GLU A 220 8.90 14.34 -8.33
CA GLU A 220 10.10 14.10 -9.12
C GLU A 220 10.23 12.61 -9.48
N ALA A 221 10.07 11.73 -8.49
CA ALA A 221 10.14 10.28 -8.68
C ALA A 221 9.07 9.76 -9.66
N LEU A 222 7.86 10.30 -9.62
CA LEU A 222 6.81 10.01 -10.61
C LEU A 222 7.21 10.49 -12.00
N THR A 223 7.69 11.74 -12.10
CA THR A 223 8.05 12.37 -13.37
C THR A 223 9.18 11.62 -14.08
N LEU A 224 10.21 11.22 -13.33
CA LEU A 224 11.31 10.39 -13.84
C LEU A 224 10.84 9.01 -14.31
N ALA A 225 9.96 8.35 -13.54
CA ALA A 225 9.44 7.04 -13.91
C ALA A 225 8.59 7.09 -15.20
N LEU A 226 7.78 8.16 -15.38
CA LEU A 226 7.03 8.40 -16.61
C LEU A 226 7.96 8.71 -17.79
N PHE A 227 9.01 9.50 -17.56
CA PHE A 227 10.02 9.77 -18.60
C PHE A 227 10.75 8.49 -19.04
N ASP A 228 11.15 7.63 -18.09
CA ASP A 228 11.77 6.34 -18.37
C ASP A 228 10.83 5.46 -19.20
N TRP A 229 9.53 5.47 -18.90
CA TRP A 229 8.53 4.73 -19.67
C TRP A 229 8.49 5.20 -21.12
N ASP A 230 8.36 6.51 -21.34
CA ASP A 230 8.21 7.06 -22.69
C ASP A 230 9.48 6.91 -23.53
N THR A 231 10.66 6.85 -22.91
CA THR A 231 11.95 6.78 -23.61
C THR A 231 12.48 5.36 -23.79
N THR A 232 12.32 4.48 -22.79
CA THR A 232 13.02 3.19 -22.76
C THR A 232 12.12 1.98 -22.94
N PHE A 233 10.79 2.10 -22.77
CA PHE A 233 9.86 0.96 -22.71
C PHE A 233 10.00 -0.03 -23.89
N ASN A 234 10.15 0.49 -25.11
CA ASN A 234 10.29 -0.34 -26.31
C ASN A 234 11.59 -1.16 -26.35
N HIS A 235 12.62 -0.73 -25.61
CA HIS A 235 13.94 -1.37 -25.55
C HIS A 235 14.11 -2.31 -24.35
N LEU A 236 13.15 -2.32 -23.42
CA LEU A 236 13.16 -3.19 -22.25
C LEU A 236 12.64 -4.60 -22.56
N ASP A 237 13.14 -5.60 -21.82
CA ASP A 237 12.55 -6.93 -21.79
C ASP A 237 11.24 -6.92 -20.97
N ASP A 238 10.40 -7.93 -21.18
CA ASP A 238 9.08 -7.99 -20.55
C ASP A 238 9.11 -7.91 -19.01
N PRO A 239 10.05 -8.59 -18.30
CA PRO A 239 10.22 -8.40 -16.87
C PRO A 239 10.56 -6.95 -16.47
N ALA A 240 11.44 -6.26 -17.20
CA ALA A 240 11.75 -4.86 -16.90
C ALA A 240 10.58 -3.92 -17.19
N ARG A 241 9.79 -4.17 -18.24
CA ARG A 241 8.57 -3.42 -18.54
C ARG A 241 7.57 -3.50 -17.39
N VAL A 242 7.31 -4.71 -16.89
CA VAL A 242 6.40 -4.93 -15.75
C VAL A 242 6.92 -4.22 -14.49
N ARG A 243 8.22 -4.31 -14.20
CA ARG A 243 8.81 -3.59 -13.05
C ARG A 243 8.69 -2.07 -13.16
N LEU A 244 8.87 -1.52 -14.37
CA LEU A 244 8.76 -0.09 -14.60
C LEU A 244 7.31 0.39 -14.42
N ALA A 245 6.32 -0.37 -14.91
CA ALA A 245 4.91 -0.08 -14.67
C ALA A 245 4.57 -0.06 -13.17
N SER A 246 5.00 -1.07 -12.42
CA SER A 246 4.82 -1.11 -10.96
C SER A 246 5.42 0.11 -10.26
N ARG A 247 6.61 0.56 -10.70
CA ARG A 247 7.25 1.77 -10.17
C ARG A 247 6.41 3.01 -10.42
N ILE A 248 5.89 3.19 -11.63
CA ILE A 248 5.03 4.35 -11.97
C ILE A 248 3.79 4.39 -11.10
N VAL A 249 3.11 3.24 -10.94
CA VAL A 249 1.91 3.14 -10.10
C VAL A 249 2.22 3.49 -8.65
N ALA A 250 3.31 2.96 -8.09
CA ALA A 250 3.73 3.25 -6.72
C ALA A 250 4.09 4.74 -6.53
N SER A 251 4.93 5.30 -7.42
CA SER A 251 5.33 6.71 -7.36
C SER A 251 4.12 7.65 -7.48
N PHE A 252 3.14 7.33 -8.34
CA PHE A 252 1.95 8.15 -8.49
C PHE A 252 1.11 8.19 -7.20
N ARG A 253 0.90 7.03 -6.56
CA ARG A 253 0.21 6.98 -5.26
C ARG A 253 0.94 7.78 -4.20
N GLN A 254 2.24 7.57 -4.07
CA GLN A 254 3.05 8.25 -3.07
C GLN A 254 3.02 9.77 -3.26
N ALA A 255 3.19 10.25 -4.50
CA ALA A 255 3.11 11.67 -4.82
C ALA A 255 1.72 12.26 -4.50
N ARG A 256 0.66 11.54 -4.86
CA ARG A 256 -0.71 11.96 -4.59
C ARG A 256 -1.03 12.00 -3.10
N ASP A 257 -0.72 10.95 -2.36
CA ASP A 257 -0.95 10.87 -0.92
C ASP A 257 -0.16 11.94 -0.17
N HIS A 258 1.09 12.20 -0.59
CA HIS A 258 1.88 13.30 -0.06
C HIS A 258 1.18 14.64 -0.31
N ALA A 259 0.76 14.90 -1.55
CA ALA A 259 0.13 16.15 -1.94
C ALA A 259 -1.20 16.40 -1.23
N GLU A 260 -2.03 15.36 -1.05
CA GLU A 260 -3.29 15.45 -0.32
C GLU A 260 -3.08 15.66 1.19
N ARG A 261 -1.99 15.12 1.74
CA ARG A 261 -1.64 15.31 3.16
C ARG A 261 -1.10 16.71 3.44
N VAL A 262 -0.26 17.25 2.56
CA VAL A 262 0.34 18.60 2.74
C VAL A 262 -0.65 19.69 2.30
N GLY A 263 -1.42 19.46 1.25
CA GLY A 263 -2.39 20.41 0.71
C GLY A 263 -1.77 21.77 0.39
N MET A 264 -2.45 22.85 0.79
CA MET A 264 -2.00 24.22 0.57
C MET A 264 -0.81 24.64 1.44
N ASP A 265 -0.39 23.84 2.42
CA ASP A 265 0.80 24.16 3.23
C ASP A 265 2.10 24.05 2.43
N HIS A 266 2.07 23.41 1.26
CA HIS A 266 3.19 23.41 0.30
C HIS A 266 3.48 24.81 -0.27
N LEU A 267 2.48 25.70 -0.23
CA LEU A 267 2.64 27.07 -0.73
C LEU A 267 3.42 27.93 0.26
N PRO A 268 4.19 28.92 -0.24
CA PRO A 268 4.74 30.00 0.58
C PRO A 268 3.64 30.67 1.42
N ASP A 269 3.94 30.98 2.68
CA ASP A 269 2.99 31.51 3.66
C ASP A 269 2.25 32.77 3.16
N ASP A 270 2.98 33.64 2.45
CA ASP A 270 2.48 34.89 1.87
C ASP A 270 1.51 34.68 0.69
N CYS A 271 1.57 33.53 0.02
CA CYS A 271 0.68 33.17 -1.08
C CYS A 271 -0.58 32.42 -0.63
N ARG A 272 -0.59 31.77 0.54
CA ARG A 272 -1.71 30.88 0.98
C ARG A 272 -3.06 31.58 1.00
N GLY A 273 -3.12 32.80 1.56
CA GLY A 273 -4.37 33.57 1.61
C GLY A 273 -4.92 33.98 0.24
N GLN A 274 -4.06 34.11 -0.77
CA GLN A 274 -4.50 34.35 -2.15
C GLN A 274 -4.93 33.03 -2.81
N ALA A 275 -4.19 31.95 -2.60
CA ALA A 275 -4.56 30.63 -3.10
C ALA A 275 -5.92 30.15 -2.58
N GLU A 276 -6.25 30.39 -1.31
CA GLU A 276 -7.58 30.09 -0.76
C GLU A 276 -8.72 30.84 -1.48
N LYS A 277 -8.48 32.11 -1.83
CA LYS A 277 -9.46 32.91 -2.60
C LYS A 277 -9.59 32.39 -4.03
N ALA A 278 -8.47 32.04 -4.65
CA ALA A 278 -8.46 31.42 -5.98
C ALA A 278 -9.19 30.08 -5.98
N LEU A 279 -9.00 29.25 -4.96
CA LEU A 279 -9.70 27.98 -4.79
C LEU A 279 -11.21 28.17 -4.71
N LYS A 280 -11.68 29.08 -3.86
CA LYS A 280 -13.12 29.39 -3.74
C LYS A 280 -13.71 29.90 -5.05
N ALA A 281 -12.98 30.75 -5.77
CA ALA A 281 -13.39 31.23 -7.07
C ALA A 281 -13.41 30.11 -8.13
N ALA A 282 -12.43 29.20 -8.12
CA ALA A 282 -12.40 28.05 -9.01
C ALA A 282 -13.55 27.07 -8.74
N GLN A 283 -13.87 26.81 -7.46
CA GLN A 283 -15.01 25.99 -7.06
C GLN A 283 -16.33 26.59 -7.54
N LEU A 284 -16.53 27.91 -7.36
CA LEU A 284 -17.73 28.60 -7.86
C LEU A 284 -17.82 28.59 -9.39
N ALA A 285 -16.67 28.69 -10.08
CA ALA A 285 -16.64 28.63 -11.54
C ALA A 285 -17.04 27.25 -12.09
N GLY A 286 -16.73 26.18 -11.34
CA GLY A 286 -17.12 24.80 -11.68
C GLY A 286 -18.49 24.36 -11.15
N ASP A 287 -19.18 25.19 -10.34
CA ASP A 287 -20.46 24.80 -9.73
C ASP A 287 -21.58 24.73 -10.79
N PRO A 288 -22.22 23.56 -10.98
CA PRO A 288 -23.33 23.41 -11.92
C PRO A 288 -24.58 24.23 -11.55
N ASN A 289 -24.71 24.64 -10.29
CA ASN A 289 -25.85 25.41 -9.79
C ASN A 289 -25.66 26.93 -9.95
N ALA A 290 -24.43 27.38 -10.21
CA ALA A 290 -24.13 28.79 -10.43
C ALA A 290 -24.58 29.24 -11.83
N THR A 291 -25.03 30.49 -11.92
CA THR A 291 -25.42 31.06 -13.21
C THR A 291 -24.21 31.19 -14.14
N PRO A 292 -24.40 31.17 -15.49
CA PRO A 292 -23.30 31.35 -16.43
C PRO A 292 -22.45 32.61 -16.16
N GLY A 293 -23.09 33.73 -15.78
CA GLY A 293 -22.41 34.98 -15.46
C GLY A 293 -21.59 34.92 -14.16
N GLU A 294 -22.10 34.25 -13.12
CA GLU A 294 -21.35 34.02 -11.88
C GLU A 294 -20.12 33.15 -12.13
N ARG A 295 -20.26 32.08 -12.92
CA ARG A 295 -19.15 31.19 -13.28
C ARG A 295 -18.06 31.94 -14.04
N GLU A 296 -18.44 32.79 -14.99
CA GLU A 296 -17.49 33.59 -15.76
C GLU A 296 -16.75 34.62 -14.89
N VAL A 297 -17.45 35.31 -13.99
CA VAL A 297 -16.84 36.26 -13.04
C VAL A 297 -15.90 35.53 -12.07
N ALA A 298 -16.31 34.37 -11.57
CA ALA A 298 -15.52 33.54 -10.67
C ALA A 298 -14.24 33.04 -11.38
N LEU A 299 -14.35 32.56 -12.62
CA LEU A 299 -13.20 32.17 -13.44
C LEU A 299 -12.22 33.32 -13.65
N ARG A 300 -12.69 34.51 -14.06
CA ARG A 300 -11.83 35.69 -14.22
C ARG A 300 -11.12 36.05 -12.92
N THR A 301 -11.80 35.89 -11.79
CA THR A 301 -11.23 36.15 -10.47
C THR A 301 -10.14 35.14 -10.12
N ALA A 302 -10.41 33.84 -10.32
CA ALA A 302 -9.42 32.79 -10.10
C ALA A 302 -8.16 33.01 -10.96
N VAL A 303 -8.34 33.26 -12.26
CA VAL A 303 -7.24 33.57 -13.19
C VAL A 303 -6.43 34.77 -12.72
N LYS A 304 -7.09 35.88 -12.37
CA LYS A 304 -6.41 37.09 -11.92
C LYS A 304 -5.54 36.83 -10.68
N ILE A 305 -6.04 36.06 -9.73
CA ILE A 305 -5.31 35.74 -8.50
C ILE A 305 -4.13 34.81 -8.79
N LEU A 306 -4.34 33.78 -9.63
CA LEU A 306 -3.28 32.84 -10.01
C LEU A 306 -2.15 33.53 -10.78
N ASP A 307 -2.49 34.45 -11.69
CA ASP A 307 -1.49 35.27 -12.41
C ASP A 307 -0.72 36.21 -11.47
N GLN A 308 -1.30 36.60 -10.33
CA GLN A 308 -0.60 37.40 -9.30
C GLN A 308 0.32 36.54 -8.42
N VAL A 309 -0.10 35.32 -8.10
CA VAL A 309 0.71 34.37 -7.31
C VAL A 309 1.88 33.85 -8.14
N ALA A 310 1.66 33.56 -9.42
CA ALA A 310 2.68 33.25 -10.44
C ALA A 310 3.70 32.15 -10.04
N LEU A 311 3.28 31.17 -9.23
CA LEU A 311 4.13 30.03 -8.88
C LEU A 311 4.17 29.04 -10.04
N TYR A 312 5.36 28.52 -10.37
CA TYR A 312 5.59 27.72 -11.59
C TYR A 312 4.84 26.38 -11.62
N TYR A 313 4.43 25.85 -10.46
CA TYR A 313 3.66 24.61 -10.33
C TYR A 313 2.15 24.85 -10.18
N LEU A 314 1.70 26.11 -10.08
CA LEU A 314 0.29 26.47 -10.10
C LEU A 314 -0.19 26.70 -11.55
N PRO A 315 -1.49 26.47 -11.82
CA PRO A 315 -2.06 26.75 -13.13
C PRO A 315 -1.91 28.22 -13.50
N THR A 316 -1.40 28.47 -14.71
CA THR A 316 -1.39 29.83 -15.28
C THR A 316 -2.81 30.27 -15.61
N GLY A 317 -3.04 31.58 -15.78
CA GLY A 317 -4.33 32.10 -16.22
C GLY A 317 -4.82 31.53 -17.56
N LEU A 318 -3.90 31.14 -18.45
CA LEU A 318 -4.24 30.45 -19.70
C LEU A 318 -4.73 29.02 -19.41
N GLU A 319 -4.00 28.28 -18.60
CA GLU A 319 -4.38 26.92 -18.20
C GLU A 319 -5.72 26.90 -17.45
N ALA A 320 -5.96 27.84 -16.53
CA ALA A 320 -7.22 27.91 -15.81
C ALA A 320 -8.44 28.13 -16.75
N ARG A 321 -8.29 28.87 -17.86
CA ARG A 321 -9.36 29.06 -18.85
C ARG A 321 -9.61 27.80 -19.67
N GLU A 322 -8.55 27.16 -20.15
CA GLU A 322 -8.66 25.93 -20.93
C GLU A 322 -9.30 24.77 -20.13
N ALA A 323 -8.97 24.68 -18.83
CA ALA A 323 -9.52 23.69 -17.91
C ALA A 323 -11.05 23.76 -17.80
N LEU A 324 -11.62 24.97 -17.71
CA LEU A 324 -13.05 25.17 -17.51
C LEU A 324 -13.87 25.21 -18.81
N GLU A 325 -13.25 25.50 -19.94
CA GLU A 325 -13.88 25.37 -21.26
C GLU A 325 -13.98 23.91 -21.74
N GLY A 326 -13.50 22.95 -20.94
CA GLY A 326 -13.51 21.52 -21.27
C GLY A 326 -12.51 21.15 -22.36
N ARG A 327 -11.58 22.04 -22.73
CA ARG A 327 -10.47 21.71 -23.61
C ARG A 327 -9.46 20.94 -22.78
N ARG A 328 -9.27 19.66 -23.08
CA ARG A 328 -8.25 18.82 -22.43
C ARG A 328 -6.89 19.51 -22.50
N LEU A 329 -6.46 20.05 -21.38
CA LEU A 329 -5.12 20.56 -21.21
C LEU A 329 -4.11 19.43 -21.36
N ARG A 330 -2.99 19.78 -22.02
CA ARG A 330 -1.78 18.99 -22.29
C ARG A 330 -1.84 17.53 -21.84
N GLN A 331 -2.02 16.65 -22.81
CA GLN A 331 -1.65 15.25 -22.66
C GLN A 331 -0.15 15.17 -22.34
N LEU A 332 0.23 14.26 -21.46
CA LEU A 332 1.63 13.87 -21.28
C LEU A 332 2.22 13.48 -22.66
N PRO A 333 3.51 13.77 -22.91
CA PRO A 333 4.20 13.28 -24.11
C PRO A 333 3.97 11.77 -24.30
N GLY A 334 3.83 11.31 -25.55
CA GLY A 334 3.75 9.88 -25.89
C GLY A 334 2.39 9.35 -26.37
N ARG A 335 1.35 10.18 -26.50
CA ARG A 335 0.14 9.75 -27.24
C ARG A 335 0.41 9.81 -28.74
N SER A 336 0.74 8.68 -29.38
CA SER A 336 0.54 8.59 -30.82
C SER A 336 -0.95 8.62 -31.08
N THR A 337 -1.41 9.57 -31.89
CA THR A 337 -2.76 9.56 -32.44
C THR A 337 -2.94 8.30 -33.29
N SER A 338 -3.65 7.31 -32.76
CA SER A 338 -4.41 6.35 -33.56
C SER A 338 -5.88 6.69 -33.40
#